data_AF-A0A6J0KIK4-F1
#
_entry.id   AF-A0A6J0KIK4-F1
#
_cell.length_a   1.000
_cell.length_b   1.000
_cell.length_c   1.000
_cell.angle_alpha   90.00
_cell.angle_beta   90.00
_cell.angle_gamma   90.00
#
_symmetry.space_group_name_H-M   'P 1'
#
loop_
_entity.id
_entity.type
_entity.pdbx_description
1 polymer ?
#
loop_
_entity_poly.entity_id
_entity_poly.type
_entity_poly.pdbx_seq_one_letter_code
_entity_poly.pdbx_strand_id
1 'polypeptide(L)'
;MSSSTSGVAVIWDYQYYWIPHGYDLRNLKTSIETALKRCNPDFFIEGKLTAVGTATGDKHQAIAMLPDDIELSPMPDYHTRGPGRDLADQAATSIIREIIMKSFAGRANILVISGNYHVMDAINQWRRDTFMMLALPESSPSLSFYDCANVTWLWTSEDPERAAATMVNGGGPIPPVPSVRG
;
A
#
# COMPACT_ATOMS: atom_id res chain seq x y z
N MET A 1 -24.18 20.45 1.20
CA MET A 1 -22.75 20.12 1.04
C MET A 1 -22.70 18.75 0.40
N SER A 2 -22.25 18.64 -0.85
CA SER A 2 -22.02 17.34 -1.48
C SER A 2 -20.74 16.76 -0.88
N SER A 3 -20.83 15.77 0.01
CA SER A 3 -19.65 15.00 0.42
C SER A 3 -19.22 14.15 -0.79
N SER A 4 -18.24 14.63 -1.55
CA SER A 4 -17.62 13.83 -2.59
C SER A 4 -16.75 12.79 -1.90
N THR A 5 -17.24 11.55 -1.83
CA THR A 5 -16.44 10.42 -1.38
C THR A 5 -15.17 10.33 -2.23
N SER A 6 -14.05 10.00 -1.59
CA SER A 6 -12.73 10.00 -2.23
C SER A 6 -12.16 8.59 -2.24
N GLY A 7 -12.08 7.99 -3.43
CA GLY A 7 -11.56 6.63 -3.61
C GLY A 7 -10.07 6.53 -3.30
N VAL A 8 -9.68 5.42 -2.70
CA VAL A 8 -8.28 5.08 -2.39
C VAL A 8 -7.94 3.73 -3.00
N ALA A 9 -6.99 3.70 -3.94
CA ALA A 9 -6.39 2.46 -4.42
C ALA A 9 -5.32 2.01 -3.43
N VAL A 10 -5.36 0.76 -3.00
CA VAL A 10 -4.42 0.20 -2.02
C VAL A 10 -3.53 -0.82 -2.69
N ILE A 11 -2.22 -0.63 -2.58
CA ILE A 11 -1.18 -1.54 -3.09
C ILE A 11 -0.39 -2.08 -1.90
N TRP A 12 -0.38 -3.39 -1.72
CA TRP A 12 0.26 -4.07 -0.60
C TRP A 12 1.44 -4.93 -1.07
N ASP A 13 2.64 -4.58 -0.62
CA ASP A 13 3.86 -5.38 -0.82
C ASP A 13 3.93 -6.52 0.20
N TYR A 14 3.30 -7.64 -0.12
CA TYR A 14 3.21 -8.76 0.81
C TYR A 14 4.51 -9.58 0.89
N GLN A 15 5.42 -9.42 -0.07
CA GLN A 15 6.68 -10.17 -0.10
C GLN A 15 7.56 -9.83 1.11
N TYR A 16 7.73 -8.54 1.36
CA TYR A 16 8.56 -8.05 2.46
C TYR A 16 7.73 -7.54 3.65
N TYR A 17 6.50 -7.09 3.42
CA TYR A 17 5.67 -6.45 4.45
C TYR A 17 4.42 -7.26 4.74
N TRP A 18 4.68 -8.53 5.06
CA TRP A 18 3.68 -9.50 5.44
C TRP A 18 2.96 -9.11 6.74
N ILE A 19 1.71 -9.55 6.87
CA ILE A 19 0.92 -9.35 8.08
C ILE A 19 1.24 -10.44 9.10
N PRO A 20 1.40 -10.12 10.40
CA PRO A 20 1.80 -11.06 11.43
C PRO A 20 0.94 -12.33 11.45
N HIS A 21 1.58 -13.43 11.85
CA HIS A 21 0.91 -14.69 12.05
C HIS A 21 -0.23 -14.56 13.08
N GLY A 22 -1.40 -15.09 12.74
CA GLY A 22 -2.61 -14.99 13.58
C GLY A 22 -3.55 -13.84 13.23
N TYR A 23 -3.16 -12.93 12.33
CA TYR A 23 -4.11 -11.95 11.78
C TYR A 23 -5.10 -12.60 10.81
N ASP A 24 -6.37 -12.23 10.95
CA ASP A 24 -7.39 -12.63 10.00
C ASP A 24 -7.36 -11.73 8.77
N LEU A 25 -6.77 -12.23 7.67
CA LEU A 25 -6.69 -11.51 6.39
C LEU A 25 -8.05 -11.07 5.85
N ARG A 26 -9.16 -11.72 6.26
CA ARG A 26 -10.53 -11.29 5.91
C ARG A 26 -10.90 -9.92 6.47
N ASN A 27 -10.19 -9.46 7.51
CA ASN A 27 -10.40 -8.15 8.13
C ASN A 27 -9.43 -7.09 7.61
N LEU A 28 -8.50 -7.44 6.72
CA LEU A 28 -7.45 -6.53 6.26
C LEU A 28 -8.02 -5.26 5.62
N LYS A 29 -8.90 -5.43 4.62
CA LYS A 29 -9.55 -4.32 3.93
C LYS A 29 -10.27 -3.40 4.90
N THR A 30 -11.13 -3.98 5.74
CA THR A 30 -11.91 -3.25 6.74
C THR A 30 -11.02 -2.48 7.71
N SER A 31 -9.89 -3.06 8.10
CA SER A 31 -8.95 -2.41 9.03
C SER A 31 -8.21 -1.25 8.37
N ILE A 32 -7.77 -1.41 7.12
CA ILE A 32 -7.15 -0.33 6.33
C ILE A 32 -8.17 0.79 6.09
N GLU A 33 -9.41 0.47 5.72
CA GLU A 33 -10.44 1.48 5.50
C GLU A 33 -10.78 2.23 6.79
N THR A 34 -10.80 1.54 7.94
CA THR A 34 -10.98 2.17 9.25
C THR A 34 -9.85 3.16 9.54
N ALA A 35 -8.60 2.81 9.21
CA ALA A 35 -7.47 3.71 9.35
C ALA A 35 -7.54 4.93 8.42
N LEU A 36 -7.89 4.71 7.14
CA LEU A 36 -8.10 5.77 6.17
C LEU A 36 -9.16 6.78 6.67
N LYS A 37 -10.28 6.29 7.22
CA LYS A 37 -11.37 7.12 7.74
C LYS A 37 -10.99 7.97 8.96
N ARG A 38 -9.99 7.55 9.74
CA ARG A 38 -9.43 8.37 10.83
C ARG A 38 -8.63 9.56 10.29
N CYS A 39 -8.06 9.44 9.10
CA CYS A 39 -7.36 10.52 8.41
C CYS A 39 -8.33 11.44 7.67
N ASN A 40 -9.27 10.86 6.92
CA ASN A 40 -10.34 11.59 6.26
C ASN A 40 -11.60 10.71 6.21
N PRO A 41 -12.72 11.12 6.84
CA PRO A 41 -13.94 10.31 6.90
C PRO A 41 -14.57 10.01 5.53
N ASP A 42 -14.22 10.78 4.48
CA ASP A 42 -14.70 10.58 3.11
C ASP A 42 -13.89 9.54 2.33
N PHE A 43 -12.79 9.02 2.89
CA PHE A 43 -12.00 7.97 2.24
C PHE A 43 -12.70 6.61 2.29
N PHE A 44 -12.64 5.90 1.16
CA PHE A 44 -13.04 4.51 1.03
C PHE A 44 -12.07 3.78 0.09
N ILE A 45 -11.91 2.47 0.26
CA ILE A 45 -11.07 1.68 -0.64
C ILE A 45 -11.81 1.47 -1.96
N GLU A 46 -11.23 1.94 -3.06
CA GLU A 46 -11.78 1.74 -4.40
C GLU A 46 -11.44 0.33 -4.89
N GLY A 47 -12.47 -0.49 -5.13
CA GLY A 47 -12.29 -1.84 -5.67
C GLY A 47 -11.63 -2.81 -4.68
N LYS A 48 -10.67 -3.60 -5.17
CA LYS A 48 -9.91 -4.60 -4.41
C LYS A 48 -8.56 -4.05 -3.99
N LEU A 49 -7.96 -4.61 -2.94
CA LEU A 49 -6.57 -4.35 -2.60
C LEU A 49 -5.68 -5.10 -3.58
N THR A 50 -4.71 -4.43 -4.17
CA THR A 50 -3.75 -5.07 -5.06
C THR A 50 -2.56 -5.57 -4.24
N ALA A 51 -2.46 -6.88 -4.06
CA ALA A 51 -1.34 -7.55 -3.40
C ALA A 51 -0.23 -7.88 -4.41
N VAL A 52 1.00 -7.43 -4.14
CA VAL A 52 2.15 -7.56 -5.04
C VAL A 52 3.30 -8.24 -4.31
N GLY A 53 3.95 -9.19 -5.00
CA GLY A 53 5.12 -9.88 -4.47
C GLY A 53 5.10 -11.38 -4.73
N THR A 54 6.06 -12.09 -4.16
CA THR A 54 6.11 -13.56 -4.12
C THR A 54 6.03 -14.07 -2.69
N ALA A 55 5.37 -15.20 -2.47
CA ALA A 55 5.34 -15.92 -1.19
C ALA A 55 5.82 -17.36 -1.34
N THR A 56 6.49 -17.84 -0.29
CA THR A 56 6.95 -19.23 -0.12
C THR A 56 6.48 -19.78 1.22
N GLY A 57 6.39 -21.11 1.36
CA GLY A 57 6.00 -21.76 2.62
C GLY A 57 4.60 -21.37 3.08
N ASP A 58 4.42 -21.11 4.37
CA ASP A 58 3.11 -20.79 4.97
C ASP A 58 2.46 -19.54 4.35
N LYS A 59 3.28 -18.55 3.95
CA LYS A 59 2.79 -17.36 3.24
C LYS A 59 2.15 -17.73 1.90
N HIS A 60 2.67 -18.74 1.19
CA HIS A 60 2.11 -19.17 -0.09
C HIS A 60 0.71 -19.75 0.08
N GLN A 61 0.51 -20.57 1.11
CA GLN A 61 -0.80 -21.13 1.44
C GLN A 61 -1.79 -20.02 1.85
N ALA A 62 -1.35 -19.06 2.67
CA ALA A 62 -2.18 -17.92 3.06
C ALA A 62 -2.58 -17.04 1.87
N ILE A 63 -1.65 -16.80 0.92
CA ILE A 63 -1.94 -16.07 -0.33
C ILE A 63 -2.96 -16.80 -1.20
N ALA A 64 -2.88 -18.13 -1.29
CA ALA A 64 -3.85 -18.93 -2.03
C ALA A 64 -5.27 -18.90 -1.42
N MET A 65 -5.40 -18.46 -0.18
CA MET A 65 -6.66 -18.35 0.57
C MET A 65 -7.05 -16.89 0.83
N LEU A 66 -6.54 -15.95 0.03
CA LEU A 66 -6.93 -14.55 0.15
C LEU A 66 -8.44 -14.37 -0.06
N PRO A 67 -9.08 -13.48 0.72
CA PRO A 67 -10.47 -13.10 0.50
C PRO A 67 -10.66 -12.41 -0.86
N ASP A 68 -11.89 -12.45 -1.38
CA ASP A 68 -12.25 -11.93 -2.71
C ASP A 68 -12.00 -10.43 -2.89
N ASP A 69 -11.87 -9.67 -1.81
CA ASP A 69 -11.60 -8.24 -1.80
C ASP A 69 -10.11 -7.89 -1.94
N ILE A 70 -9.25 -8.90 -2.08
CA ILE A 70 -7.82 -8.77 -2.40
C ILE A 70 -7.56 -9.45 -3.75
N GLU A 71 -6.89 -8.74 -4.65
CA GLU A 71 -6.43 -9.25 -5.94
C GLU A 71 -4.91 -9.40 -5.96
N LEU A 72 -4.42 -10.49 -6.56
CA LEU A 72 -2.98 -10.67 -6.77
C LEU A 72 -2.57 -9.99 -8.07
N SER A 73 -1.61 -9.08 -7.99
CA SER A 73 -0.97 -8.54 -9.19
C SER A 73 -0.10 -9.63 -9.83
N PRO A 74 -0.20 -9.84 -11.15
CA PRO A 74 0.59 -10.86 -11.83
C PRO A 74 2.09 -10.55 -11.73
N MET A 75 2.84 -11.45 -11.10
CA MET A 75 4.30 -11.39 -11.06
C MET A 75 4.89 -12.14 -12.26
N PRO A 76 5.92 -11.60 -12.94
CA PRO A 76 6.58 -12.30 -14.03
C PRO A 76 7.20 -13.63 -13.55
N ASP A 77 7.06 -14.67 -14.37
CA ASP A 77 7.52 -16.03 -14.04
C ASP A 77 9.05 -16.09 -13.89
N TYR A 78 9.47 -16.52 -12.69
CA TYR A 78 10.86 -16.58 -12.23
C TYR A 78 11.76 -17.43 -13.14
N HIS A 79 11.17 -18.41 -13.84
CA HIS A 79 11.92 -19.34 -14.68
C HIS A 79 12.33 -18.77 -16.05
N THR A 80 11.81 -17.61 -16.45
CA THR A 80 12.02 -17.07 -17.81
C THR A 80 13.02 -15.92 -17.88
N ARG A 81 13.41 -15.33 -16.75
CA ARG A 81 14.39 -14.23 -16.69
C ARG A 81 15.54 -14.68 -15.80
N GLY A 82 16.72 -14.83 -16.42
CA GLY A 82 17.91 -15.46 -15.86
C GLY A 82 18.41 -14.95 -14.51
N PRO A 83 19.49 -15.54 -13.97
CA PRO A 83 19.84 -15.59 -12.54
C PRO A 83 20.37 -14.28 -11.93
N GLY A 84 19.91 -13.11 -12.39
CA GLY A 84 20.53 -11.82 -12.05
C GLY A 84 19.59 -10.65 -11.80
N ARG A 85 18.27 -10.84 -11.65
CA ARG A 85 17.38 -9.78 -11.14
C ARG A 85 16.90 -10.16 -9.74
N ASP A 86 17.34 -9.38 -8.76
CA ASP A 86 16.93 -9.53 -7.37
C ASP A 86 15.40 -9.58 -7.28
N LEU A 87 14.87 -10.53 -6.51
CA LEU A 87 13.44 -10.64 -6.24
C LEU A 87 12.88 -9.34 -5.64
N ALA A 88 13.72 -8.59 -4.92
CA ALA A 88 13.39 -7.26 -4.40
C ALA A 88 13.13 -6.25 -5.53
N ASP A 89 13.93 -6.27 -6.59
CA ASP A 89 13.82 -5.34 -7.71
C ASP A 89 12.54 -5.59 -8.52
N GLN A 90 12.08 -6.84 -8.60
CA GLN A 90 10.90 -7.20 -9.39
C GLN A 90 9.60 -6.82 -8.68
N ALA A 91 9.47 -7.09 -7.38
CA ALA A 91 8.32 -6.64 -6.60
C ALA A 91 8.21 -5.12 -6.61
N ALA A 92 9.33 -4.42 -6.39
CA ALA A 92 9.39 -2.97 -6.51
C ALA A 92 8.95 -2.49 -7.90
N THR A 93 9.46 -3.10 -8.98
CA THR A 93 9.05 -2.76 -10.35
C THR A 93 7.56 -2.94 -10.58
N SER A 94 6.96 -4.03 -10.09
CA SER A 94 5.53 -4.28 -10.20
C SER A 94 4.70 -3.27 -9.40
N ILE A 95 5.12 -2.93 -8.18
CA ILE A 95 4.46 -1.89 -7.37
C ILE A 95 4.54 -0.53 -8.06
N ILE A 96 5.70 -0.15 -8.59
CA ILE A 96 5.88 1.10 -9.34
C ILE A 96 4.97 1.11 -10.57
N ARG A 97 4.83 -0.01 -11.27
CA ARG A 97 3.89 -0.13 -12.40
C ARG A 97 2.45 0.09 -11.95
N GLU A 98 2.02 -0.50 -10.85
CA GLU A 98 0.68 -0.28 -10.30
C GLU A 98 0.46 1.19 -9.93
N ILE A 99 1.42 1.83 -9.25
CA ILE A 99 1.36 3.27 -8.94
C ILE A 99 1.14 4.08 -10.22
N ILE A 100 1.95 3.83 -11.26
CA ILE A 100 1.85 4.53 -12.54
C ILE A 100 0.47 4.32 -13.18
N MET A 101 0.01 3.07 -13.26
CA MET A 101 -1.28 2.73 -13.88
C MET A 101 -2.46 3.38 -13.17
N LYS A 102 -2.48 3.35 -11.82
CA LYS A 102 -3.53 3.97 -11.02
C LYS A 102 -3.46 5.51 -11.08
N SER A 103 -2.26 6.09 -11.09
CA SER A 103 -2.06 7.54 -11.22
C SER A 103 -2.58 8.05 -12.57
N PHE A 104 -2.26 7.37 -13.67
CA PHE A 104 -2.76 7.72 -15.01
C PHE A 104 -4.27 7.52 -15.17
N ALA A 105 -4.87 6.59 -14.42
CA ALA A 105 -6.32 6.45 -14.41
C ALA A 105 -7.03 7.68 -13.79
N GLY A 106 -6.33 8.48 -12.96
CA GLY A 106 -6.80 9.75 -12.43
C GLY A 106 -8.01 9.65 -11.48
N ARG A 107 -8.31 8.46 -10.95
CA ARG A 107 -9.58 8.19 -10.24
C ARG A 107 -9.45 7.99 -8.73
N ALA A 108 -8.25 7.81 -8.20
CA ALA A 108 -8.06 7.53 -6.79
C ALA A 108 -6.79 8.14 -6.21
N ASN A 109 -6.87 8.45 -4.91
CA ASN A 109 -5.70 8.60 -4.07
C ASN A 109 -5.03 7.22 -3.92
N ILE A 110 -3.72 7.15 -3.68
CA ILE A 110 -3.02 5.85 -3.67
C ILE A 110 -2.38 5.65 -2.30
N LEU A 111 -2.70 4.52 -1.65
CA LEU A 111 -1.99 4.03 -0.48
C LEU A 111 -1.07 2.89 -0.88
N VAL A 112 0.22 3.04 -0.60
CA VAL A 112 1.21 1.99 -0.77
C VAL A 112 1.68 1.49 0.59
N ILE A 113 1.59 0.19 0.83
CA ILE A 113 2.14 -0.48 2.02
C ILE A 113 3.44 -1.13 1.60
N SER A 114 4.56 -0.43 1.77
CA SER A 114 5.90 -0.92 1.44
C SER A 114 6.96 -0.07 2.14
N GLY A 115 8.08 -0.70 2.51
CA GLY A 115 9.32 -0.05 2.96
C GLY A 115 10.43 -0.09 1.90
N ASN A 116 10.13 -0.43 0.65
CA ASN A 116 11.14 -0.56 -0.41
C ASN A 116 11.58 0.84 -0.89
N TYR A 117 12.89 1.09 -0.88
CA TYR A 117 13.47 2.40 -1.25
C TYR A 117 13.12 2.84 -2.69
N HIS A 118 13.13 1.92 -3.66
CA HIS A 118 12.78 2.26 -5.04
C HIS A 118 11.30 2.63 -5.20
N VAL A 119 10.44 2.02 -4.38
CA VAL A 119 9.01 2.37 -4.33
C VAL A 119 8.83 3.75 -3.72
N MET A 120 9.54 4.07 -2.63
CA MET A 120 9.51 5.40 -2.00
C MET A 120 9.96 6.50 -2.96
N ASP A 121 11.02 6.26 -3.74
CA ASP A 121 11.49 7.20 -4.77
C ASP A 121 10.41 7.49 -5.81
N ALA A 122 9.67 6.46 -6.24
CA ALA A 122 8.54 6.64 -7.14
C ALA A 122 7.40 7.43 -6.48
N ILE A 123 7.02 7.10 -5.24
CA ILE A 123 5.99 7.84 -4.49
C ILE A 123 6.34 9.33 -4.41
N ASN A 124 7.58 9.67 -4.09
CA ASN A 124 8.04 11.06 -3.99
C ASN A 124 7.98 11.81 -5.34
N GLN A 125 8.11 11.11 -6.47
CA GLN A 125 7.94 11.70 -7.80
C GLN A 125 6.47 12.00 -8.11
N TRP A 126 5.56 11.08 -7.77
CA TRP A 126 4.14 11.17 -8.14
C TRP A 126 3.27 11.98 -7.18
N ARG A 127 3.71 12.21 -5.93
CA ARG A 127 2.94 12.90 -4.88
C ARG A 127 2.51 14.34 -5.17
N ARG A 128 3.03 14.95 -6.25
CA ARG A 128 2.65 16.30 -6.68
C ARG A 128 1.33 16.30 -7.46
N ASP A 129 1.07 15.23 -8.21
CA ASP A 129 -0.07 15.13 -9.13
C ASP A 129 -1.14 14.15 -8.60
N THR A 130 -0.75 13.21 -7.74
CA THR A 130 -1.65 12.25 -7.08
C THR A 130 -1.46 12.34 -5.58
N PHE A 131 -2.56 12.24 -4.81
CA PHE A 131 -2.45 12.16 -3.35
C PHE A 131 -1.93 10.77 -2.97
N MET A 132 -0.65 10.71 -2.67
CA MET A 132 0.07 9.51 -2.33
C MET A 132 0.16 9.36 -0.81
N MET A 133 -0.11 8.15 -0.35
CA MET A 133 -0.02 7.77 1.05
C MET A 133 0.90 6.56 1.16
N LEU A 134 1.65 6.48 2.26
CA LEU A 134 2.61 5.41 2.50
C LEU A 134 2.41 4.83 3.88
N ALA A 135 2.32 3.51 3.98
CA ALA A 135 2.39 2.80 5.25
C ALA A 135 3.73 2.05 5.34
N LEU A 136 4.60 2.51 6.25
CA LEU A 136 5.94 2.02 6.49
C LEU A 136 5.97 1.04 7.66
N PRO A 137 6.67 -0.09 7.58
CA PRO A 137 6.89 -0.94 8.75
C PRO A 137 7.56 -0.18 9.89
N GLU A 138 7.16 -0.43 11.13
CA GLU A 138 7.81 0.14 12.33
C GLU A 138 9.32 -0.15 12.41
N SER A 139 9.79 -1.25 11.81
CA SER A 139 11.21 -1.60 11.74
C SER A 139 12.01 -0.79 10.72
N SER A 140 11.40 0.17 10.02
CA SER A 140 12.06 0.98 8.99
C SER A 140 12.99 2.04 9.63
N PRO A 141 14.31 2.01 9.37
CA PRO A 141 15.29 2.70 10.21
C PRO A 141 15.48 4.20 9.92
N SER A 142 14.79 4.82 8.94
CA SER A 142 15.09 6.20 8.55
C SER A 142 13.92 7.17 8.66
N LEU A 143 14.17 8.27 9.39
CA LEU A 143 13.30 9.45 9.46
C LEU A 143 13.10 10.14 8.09
N SER A 144 14.01 9.92 7.12
CA SER A 144 13.90 10.51 5.78
C SER A 144 12.69 10.01 4.98
N PHE A 145 12.04 8.94 5.42
CA PHE A 145 10.90 8.34 4.73
C PHE A 145 9.56 8.95 5.12
N TYR A 146 9.49 9.76 6.18
CA TYR A 146 8.23 10.40 6.55
C TYR A 146 7.80 11.48 5.54
N ASP A 147 8.75 12.08 4.84
CA ASP A 147 8.52 13.16 3.89
C ASP A 147 8.36 12.68 2.43
N CYS A 148 8.28 11.38 2.14
CA CYS A 148 8.19 10.91 0.74
C CYS A 148 6.75 10.82 0.21
N ALA A 149 5.73 10.88 1.06
CA ALA A 149 4.31 10.85 0.69
C ALA A 149 3.55 12.10 1.19
N ASN A 150 2.29 12.26 0.83
CA ASN A 150 1.42 13.30 1.38
C ASN A 150 0.99 12.96 2.82
N VAL A 151 0.80 11.66 3.09
CA VAL A 151 0.58 11.10 4.43
C VAL A 151 1.41 9.85 4.58
N THR A 152 2.17 9.78 5.67
CA THR A 152 2.96 8.59 6.00
C THR A 152 2.47 8.02 7.32
N TRP A 153 2.29 6.70 7.36
CA TRP A 153 1.83 5.92 8.49
C TRP A 153 2.86 4.88 8.88
N LEU A 154 2.82 4.48 10.15
CA LEU A 154 3.50 3.28 10.61
C LEU A 154 2.55 2.08 10.52
N TRP A 155 3.07 1.01 9.94
CA TRP A 155 2.46 -0.30 9.74
C TRP A 155 3.11 -1.27 10.70
N THR A 156 2.34 -1.83 11.63
CA THR A 156 2.90 -2.69 12.68
C THR A 156 2.71 -4.14 12.29
N SER A 157 3.76 -4.79 11.81
CA SER A 157 3.67 -6.22 11.47
C SER A 157 3.80 -7.13 12.69
N GLU A 158 3.77 -6.62 13.92
CA GLU A 158 4.02 -7.40 15.13
C GLU A 158 2.76 -7.67 15.97
N ASP A 159 1.73 -6.84 15.83
CA ASP A 159 0.48 -7.00 16.57
C ASP A 159 -0.69 -7.16 15.57
N PRO A 160 -1.26 -8.38 15.46
CA PRO A 160 -2.41 -8.65 14.61
C PRO A 160 -3.57 -7.69 14.85
N GLU A 161 -3.91 -7.34 16.10
CA GLU A 161 -5.04 -6.46 16.38
C GLU A 161 -4.77 -5.01 15.95
N ARG A 162 -3.50 -4.68 15.69
CA ARG A 162 -3.00 -3.31 15.47
C ARG A 162 -2.42 -3.04 14.08
N ALA A 163 -2.10 -4.05 13.29
CA ALA A 163 -1.32 -3.92 12.05
C ALA A 163 -1.78 -2.82 11.08
N ALA A 164 -3.10 -2.67 10.89
CA ALA A 164 -3.69 -1.55 10.18
C ALA A 164 -4.30 -0.49 11.12
N ALA A 165 -4.69 -0.88 12.34
CA ALA A 165 -5.32 0.03 13.31
C ALA A 165 -4.35 1.04 13.96
N THR A 166 -3.03 0.89 13.81
CA THR A 166 -2.00 1.81 14.30
C THR A 166 -1.36 2.66 13.20
N MET A 167 -2.03 2.82 12.06
CA MET A 167 -1.66 3.85 11.09
C MET A 167 -1.85 5.24 11.74
N VAL A 168 -0.83 5.69 12.47
CA VAL A 168 -0.75 7.00 13.12
C VAL A 168 0.03 7.93 12.18
N ASN A 169 -0.52 9.12 11.94
CA ASN A 169 0.11 10.12 11.07
C ASN A 169 1.53 10.45 11.61
N GLY A 170 2.54 10.16 10.80
CA GLY A 170 3.95 10.23 11.17
C GLY A 170 4.57 11.62 11.28
N GLY A 171 3.81 12.72 11.11
CA GLY A 171 4.32 14.04 11.54
C GLY A 171 4.00 15.27 10.70
N GLY A 172 2.86 15.33 9.99
CA GLY A 172 2.47 16.57 9.28
C GLY A 172 0.98 16.85 9.29
N PRO A 173 0.54 18.12 9.19
CA PRO A 173 -0.87 18.44 8.95
C PRO A 173 -1.31 17.75 7.65
N ILE A 174 -2.47 17.06 7.69
CA ILE A 174 -3.03 16.39 6.52
C ILE A 174 -3.42 17.48 5.51
N PRO A 175 -2.77 17.54 4.33
CA PRO A 175 -3.17 18.52 3.33
C PRO A 175 -4.54 18.14 2.76
N PRO A 176 -5.39 19.12 2.40
CA PRO A 176 -6.66 18.82 1.75
C PRO A 176 -6.42 18.03 0.47
N VAL A 177 -7.24 17.00 0.23
CA VAL A 177 -7.21 16.22 -1.01
C VAL A 177 -7.41 17.18 -2.18
N PRO A 178 -6.55 17.17 -3.22
CA PRO A 178 -6.75 17.98 -4.41
C PRO A 178 -8.13 17.70 -4.99
N SER A 179 -8.97 18.73 -5.12
CA SER A 179 -10.29 18.57 -5.72
C SER A 179 -10.11 18.11 -7.17
N VAL A 180 -10.62 16.92 -7.50
CA VAL A 180 -10.67 16.43 -8.88
C VAL A 180 -11.40 17.48 -9.70
N ARG A 181 -10.70 18.13 -10.63
CA ARG A 181 -11.35 19.04 -11.59
C ARG A 181 -12.27 18.17 -12.45
N GLY A 182 -13.57 18.43 -12.37
CA GLY A 182 -14.57 17.87 -13.26
C GLY A 182 -14.39 18.35 -14.70
#